data_AF-A0A962V5K6-F1
#
_entry.id   AF-A0A962V5K6-F1
#
_cell.length_a   1.000
_cell.length_b   1.000
_cell.length_c   1.000
_cell.angle_alpha   90.00
_cell.angle_beta   90.00
_cell.angle_gamma   90.00
#
_symmetry.space_group_name_H-M   'P 1'
#
loop_
_entity.id
_entity.type
_entity.pdbx_description
1 polymer ?
#
loop_
_entity_poly.entity_id
_entity_poly.type
_entity_poly.pdbx_seq_one_letter_code
_entity_poly.pdbx_strand_id
1 'polypeptide(L)'
;MIFESYYWKLPLIESAQRIKELVQAKNEITEQELVQLEKDIFIGFYSIRKLLEAPGKITDLARAKTVELNCHTNLSQVDWLNSHKLDRIYNITNSNQETHPILFVCGRIIHSFVFAPVISDIGVLEAIAFTSDIDKNKKLYKISAVAVPELFELFGNDDVVRLVSFRDPNTGEMKVSGAF
;
A
#
# COMPACT_ATOMS: atom_id res chain seq x y z
N MET A 1 2.16 12.20 -15.84
CA MET A 1 0.68 12.19 -15.88
C MET A 1 0.26 10.92 -16.60
N ILE A 2 -0.74 10.18 -16.11
CA ILE A 2 -1.22 8.94 -16.75
C ILE A 2 -2.17 9.32 -17.89
N PHE A 3 -1.84 8.91 -19.10
CA PHE A 3 -2.72 9.10 -20.27
C PHE A 3 -3.76 7.97 -20.36
N GLU A 4 -3.31 6.72 -20.42
CA GLU A 4 -4.15 5.52 -20.44
C GLU A 4 -4.05 4.81 -19.08
N SER A 5 -5.17 4.70 -18.35
CA SER A 5 -5.19 4.11 -17.01
C SER A 5 -5.27 2.59 -17.02
N TYR A 6 -5.78 1.98 -18.09
CA TYR A 6 -5.91 0.53 -18.20
C TYR A 6 -4.58 -0.19 -17.93
N TYR A 7 -3.49 0.27 -18.53
CA TYR A 7 -2.16 -0.32 -18.37
C TYR A 7 -1.54 -0.16 -16.97
N TRP A 8 -2.11 0.71 -16.13
CA TRP A 8 -1.72 0.85 -14.73
C TRP A 8 -2.62 0.03 -13.81
N LYS A 9 -3.86 -0.24 -14.24
CA LYS A 9 -4.87 -1.00 -13.50
C LYS A 9 -4.73 -2.50 -13.67
N LEU A 10 -4.49 -2.98 -14.90
CA LEU A 10 -4.35 -4.41 -15.18
C LEU A 10 -3.24 -5.08 -14.32
N PRO A 11 -2.03 -4.51 -14.19
CA PRO A 11 -1.00 -5.09 -13.33
C PRO A 11 -1.39 -5.14 -11.84
N LEU A 12 -2.30 -4.27 -11.37
CA LEU A 12 -2.81 -4.36 -10.00
C LEU A 12 -3.62 -5.64 -9.80
N ILE A 13 -4.48 -5.98 -10.77
CA ILE A 13 -5.28 -7.21 -10.72
C ILE A 13 -4.38 -8.45 -10.77
N GLU A 14 -3.40 -8.46 -11.66
CA GLU A 14 -2.43 -9.57 -11.75
C GLU A 14 -1.62 -9.74 -10.46
N SER A 15 -1.18 -8.62 -9.85
CA SER A 15 -0.47 -8.63 -8.57
C SER A 15 -1.37 -9.09 -7.43
N ALA A 16 -2.64 -8.66 -7.41
CA ALA A 16 -3.61 -9.09 -6.42
C ALA A 16 -3.82 -10.60 -6.44
N GLN A 17 -3.94 -11.19 -7.63
CA GLN A 17 -4.09 -12.63 -7.80
C GLN A 17 -2.87 -13.39 -7.26
N ARG A 18 -1.64 -12.97 -7.61
CA ARG A 18 -0.41 -13.58 -7.09
C ARG A 18 -0.30 -13.49 -5.57
N ILE A 19 -0.63 -12.34 -4.99
CA ILE A 19 -0.59 -12.15 -3.53
C ILE A 19 -1.65 -13.04 -2.85
N LYS A 20 -2.85 -13.16 -3.42
CA LYS A 20 -3.90 -14.06 -2.90
C LYS A 20 -3.46 -15.52 -2.91
N GLU A 21 -2.83 -15.97 -3.99
CA GLU A 21 -2.27 -17.32 -4.10
C GLU A 21 -1.21 -17.55 -3.01
N LEU A 22 -0.33 -16.58 -2.79
CA LEU A 22 0.71 -16.66 -1.78
C LEU A 22 0.16 -16.68 -0.34
N VAL A 23 -0.88 -15.90 -0.05
CA VAL A 23 -1.57 -15.88 1.26
C VAL A 23 -2.30 -17.20 1.54
N GLN A 24 -2.80 -17.87 0.49
CA GLN A 24 -3.50 -19.16 0.60
C GLN A 24 -2.57 -20.37 0.59
N ALA A 25 -1.34 -20.21 0.09
CA ALA A 25 -0.35 -21.26 0.06
C ALA A 25 0.02 -21.71 1.49
N LYS A 26 0.15 -23.02 1.68
CA LYS A 26 0.58 -23.64 2.95
C LYS A 26 2.01 -24.17 2.89
N ASN A 27 2.78 -23.68 1.92
CA ASN A 27 4.15 -24.08 1.68
C ASN A 27 5.08 -22.96 2.12
N GLU A 28 6.35 -23.31 2.38
CA GLU A 28 7.38 -22.30 2.62
C GLU A 28 7.51 -21.38 1.41
N ILE A 29 7.55 -20.07 1.66
CA ILE A 29 7.73 -19.06 0.63
C ILE A 29 9.20 -19.03 0.22
N THR A 30 9.47 -19.23 -1.07
CA THR A 30 10.82 -19.17 -1.63
C THR A 30 11.33 -17.73 -1.71
N GLU A 31 12.65 -17.56 -1.75
CA GLU A 31 13.27 -16.24 -1.94
C GLU A 31 12.79 -15.55 -3.23
N GLN A 32 12.58 -16.32 -4.30
CA GLN A 32 12.07 -15.79 -5.56
C GLN A 32 10.64 -15.25 -5.42
N GLU A 33 9.78 -15.96 -4.68
CA GLU A 33 8.41 -15.51 -4.39
C GLU A 33 8.41 -14.27 -3.49
N LEU A 34 9.33 -14.17 -2.52
CA LEU A 34 9.48 -12.96 -1.70
C LEU A 34 9.89 -11.76 -2.55
N VAL A 35 10.86 -11.92 -3.46
CA VAL A 35 11.27 -10.84 -4.37
C VAL A 35 10.12 -10.46 -5.32
N GLN A 36 9.32 -11.42 -5.78
CA GLN A 36 8.15 -11.12 -6.60
C GLN A 36 7.08 -10.37 -5.80
N LEU A 37 6.80 -10.79 -4.57
CA LEU A 37 5.90 -10.11 -3.63
C LEU A 37 6.34 -8.67 -3.37
N GLU A 38 7.63 -8.43 -3.14
CA GLU A 38 8.19 -7.09 -2.99
C GLU A 38 7.88 -6.22 -4.22
N LYS A 39 8.19 -6.72 -5.42
CA LYS A 39 7.93 -6.01 -6.68
C LYS A 39 6.44 -5.70 -6.85
N ASP A 40 5.59 -6.69 -6.61
CA ASP A 40 4.13 -6.55 -6.71
C ASP A 40 3.62 -5.46 -5.78
N ILE A 41 4.11 -5.43 -4.53
CA ILE A 41 3.72 -4.42 -3.55
C ILE A 41 4.23 -3.04 -3.95
N PHE A 42 5.52 -2.89 -4.24
CA PHE A 42 6.10 -1.58 -4.57
C PHE A 42 5.49 -0.99 -5.85
N ILE A 43 5.40 -1.78 -6.92
CA ILE A 43 4.85 -1.34 -8.20
C ILE A 43 3.34 -1.12 -8.08
N GLY A 44 2.63 -1.95 -7.31
CA GLY A 44 1.20 -1.80 -7.08
C GLY A 44 0.85 -0.51 -6.33
N PHE A 45 1.47 -0.27 -5.18
CA PHE A 45 1.24 0.98 -4.44
C PHE A 45 1.73 2.22 -5.20
N TYR A 46 2.81 2.11 -5.98
CA TYR A 46 3.22 3.16 -6.90
C TYR A 46 2.14 3.45 -7.96
N SER A 47 1.59 2.40 -8.58
CA SER A 47 0.52 2.54 -9.58
C SER A 47 -0.72 3.19 -8.99
N ILE A 48 -1.16 2.76 -7.80
CA ILE A 48 -2.28 3.39 -7.08
C ILE A 48 -2.00 4.88 -6.84
N ARG A 49 -0.80 5.23 -6.35
CA ARG A 49 -0.41 6.62 -6.16
C ARG A 49 -0.49 7.42 -7.46
N LYS A 50 0.05 6.90 -8.56
CA LYS A 50 0.03 7.60 -9.85
C LYS A 50 -1.39 7.76 -10.39
N LEU A 51 -2.26 6.77 -10.18
CA LEU A 51 -3.67 6.82 -10.53
C LEU A 51 -4.43 7.87 -9.69
N LEU A 52 -4.17 7.94 -8.38
CA LEU A 52 -4.70 8.97 -7.50
C LEU A 52 -4.25 10.38 -7.93
N GLU A 53 -2.99 10.56 -8.28
CA GLU A 53 -2.45 11.86 -8.73
C GLU A 53 -2.95 12.27 -10.13
N ALA A 54 -3.48 11.35 -10.93
CA ALA A 54 -4.00 11.62 -12.27
C ALA A 54 -5.49 12.04 -12.22
N PRO A 55 -5.84 13.28 -12.63
CA PRO A 55 -7.23 13.73 -12.60
C PRO A 55 -8.14 12.85 -13.44
N GLY A 56 -9.28 12.45 -12.88
CA GLY A 56 -10.31 11.68 -13.58
C GLY A 56 -9.96 10.23 -13.93
N LYS A 57 -8.86 9.68 -13.40
CA LYS A 57 -8.50 8.26 -13.61
C LYS A 57 -9.04 7.32 -12.54
N ILE A 58 -9.43 7.88 -11.40
CA ILE A 58 -9.99 7.20 -10.24
C ILE A 58 -11.22 7.97 -9.76
N THR A 59 -12.25 7.25 -9.30
CA THR A 59 -13.47 7.82 -8.73
C THR A 59 -13.21 8.54 -7.40
N ASP A 60 -14.10 9.46 -7.02
CA ASP A 60 -13.97 10.18 -5.75
C ASP A 60 -14.13 9.24 -4.54
N LEU A 61 -14.89 8.15 -4.69
CA LEU A 61 -15.06 7.11 -3.67
C LEU A 61 -13.74 6.37 -3.41
N ALA A 62 -13.09 5.87 -4.46
CA ALA A 62 -11.79 5.20 -4.33
C ALA A 62 -10.70 6.17 -3.84
N ARG A 63 -10.75 7.44 -4.25
CA ARG A 63 -9.85 8.50 -3.76
C ARG A 63 -10.01 8.76 -2.26
N ALA A 64 -11.22 8.68 -1.74
CA ALA A 64 -11.53 8.87 -0.32
C ALA A 64 -11.23 7.63 0.54
N LYS A 65 -10.75 6.52 -0.07
CA LYS A 65 -10.49 5.27 0.66
C LYS A 65 -9.49 5.48 1.80
N THR A 66 -9.84 4.94 2.96
CA THR A 66 -8.94 4.81 4.10
C THR A 66 -8.54 3.36 4.30
N VAL A 67 -7.38 3.17 4.92
CA VAL A 67 -6.77 1.87 5.20
C VAL A 67 -6.47 1.79 6.69
N GLU A 68 -6.86 0.69 7.31
CA GLU A 68 -6.54 0.38 8.69
C GLU A 68 -5.16 -0.28 8.77
N LEU A 69 -4.32 0.20 9.69
CA LEU A 69 -2.97 -0.29 9.93
C LEU A 69 -2.78 -0.61 11.41
N ASN A 70 -2.13 -1.73 11.68
CA ASN A 70 -1.59 -2.00 13.01
C ASN A 70 -0.27 -1.24 13.19
N CYS A 71 -0.13 -0.54 14.30
CA CYS A 71 1.00 0.32 14.60
C CYS A 71 1.72 -0.15 15.86
N HIS A 72 3.04 -0.32 15.76
CA HIS A 72 3.91 -0.72 16.86
C HIS A 72 4.87 0.40 17.20
N THR A 73 4.89 0.81 18.47
CA THR A 73 5.74 1.92 18.92
C THR A 73 7.23 1.55 18.83
N ASN A 74 8.05 2.53 18.46
CA ASN A 74 9.50 2.40 18.49
C ASN A 74 10.02 2.18 19.92
N LEU A 75 11.04 1.33 20.07
CA LEU A 75 11.75 1.04 21.32
C LEU A 75 13.16 1.62 21.33
N SER A 76 13.80 1.73 20.17
CA SER A 76 15.17 2.23 20.03
C SER A 76 15.43 2.81 18.64
N GLN A 77 16.50 3.60 18.53
CA GLN A 77 16.87 4.25 17.28
C GLN A 77 17.06 3.24 16.14
N VAL A 78 16.47 3.54 14.99
CA VAL A 78 16.49 2.68 13.80
C VAL A 78 17.55 3.19 12.82
N ASP A 79 18.42 2.28 12.42
CA ASP A 79 19.46 2.48 11.43
C ASP A 79 19.50 1.30 10.44
N TRP A 80 20.40 1.36 9.47
CA TRP A 80 20.53 0.33 8.44
C TRP A 80 21.03 -1.02 8.99
N LEU A 81 21.80 -1.01 10.09
CA LEU A 81 22.38 -2.22 10.69
C LEU A 81 21.37 -2.98 11.54
N ASN A 82 20.37 -2.30 12.10
CA ASN A 82 19.36 -2.91 12.97
C ASN A 82 17.95 -3.01 12.37
N SER A 83 17.71 -2.44 11.18
CA SER A 83 16.40 -2.36 10.51
C SER A 83 15.69 -3.70 10.33
N HIS A 84 16.42 -4.79 10.23
CA HIS A 84 15.89 -6.16 10.08
C HIS A 84 15.46 -6.79 11.42
N LYS A 85 15.86 -6.23 12.57
CA LYS A 85 15.60 -6.80 13.91
C LYS A 85 14.33 -6.21 14.53
N LEU A 86 13.20 -6.33 13.83
CA LEU A 86 11.95 -5.63 14.15
C LEU A 86 11.48 -5.83 15.60
N ASP A 87 11.66 -7.03 16.13
CA ASP A 87 11.35 -7.44 17.50
C ASP A 87 12.17 -6.70 18.58
N ARG A 88 13.35 -6.18 18.20
CA ARG A 88 14.23 -5.41 19.11
C ARG A 88 14.02 -3.91 19.01
N ILE A 89 13.61 -3.43 17.85
CA ILE A 89 13.47 -1.99 17.59
C ILE A 89 12.03 -1.49 17.72
N TYR A 90 11.03 -2.38 17.70
CA TYR A 90 9.61 -2.03 17.90
C TYR A 90 8.92 -2.96 18.90
N ASN A 91 7.89 -2.43 19.56
CA ASN A 91 7.06 -3.22 20.45
C ASN A 91 6.05 -4.07 19.64
N ILE A 92 6.47 -5.25 19.21
CA ILE A 92 5.61 -6.14 18.40
C ILE A 92 4.43 -6.71 19.21
N THR A 93 4.58 -6.83 20.54
CA THR A 93 3.55 -7.41 21.43
C THR A 93 2.35 -6.50 21.65
N ASN A 94 2.52 -5.19 21.51
CA ASN A 94 1.46 -4.21 21.67
C ASN A 94 1.25 -3.45 20.37
N SER A 95 0.02 -3.48 19.85
CA SER A 95 -0.36 -2.77 18.63
C SER A 95 -1.53 -1.85 18.91
N ASN A 96 -1.49 -0.66 18.32
CA ASN A 96 -2.65 0.21 18.19
C ASN A 96 -3.14 0.19 16.74
N GLN A 97 -4.45 0.25 16.53
CA GLN A 97 -5.01 0.43 15.20
C GLN A 97 -5.04 1.93 14.85
N GLU A 98 -4.58 2.26 13.63
CA GLU A 98 -4.69 3.60 13.07
C GLU A 98 -5.28 3.53 11.66
N THR A 99 -6.17 4.46 11.34
CA THR A 99 -6.78 4.58 10.01
C THR A 99 -6.17 5.75 9.27
N HIS A 100 -5.64 5.50 8.07
CA HIS A 100 -4.95 6.51 7.26
C HIS A 100 -5.54 6.59 5.85
N PRO A 101 -5.54 7.77 5.20
CA PRO A 101 -5.89 7.88 3.79
C PRO A 101 -5.00 7.00 2.92
N ILE A 102 -5.54 6.39 1.86
CA ILE A 102 -4.77 5.52 0.95
C ILE A 102 -3.52 6.21 0.39
N LEU A 103 -3.58 7.51 0.11
CA LEU A 103 -2.45 8.28 -0.39
C LEU A 103 -1.27 8.31 0.61
N PHE A 104 -1.58 8.37 1.91
CA PHE A 104 -0.57 8.27 2.97
C PHE A 104 0.11 6.91 2.93
N VAL A 105 -0.68 5.82 2.88
CA VAL A 105 -0.16 4.44 2.86
C VAL A 105 0.73 4.20 1.64
N CYS A 106 0.28 4.61 0.44
CA CYS A 106 1.08 4.51 -0.78
C CYS A 106 2.42 5.24 -0.61
N GLY A 107 2.40 6.47 -0.08
CA GLY A 107 3.60 7.25 0.17
C GLY A 107 4.57 6.58 1.14
N ARG A 108 4.05 5.94 2.20
CA ARG A 108 4.89 5.25 3.19
C ARG A 108 5.49 3.95 2.69
N ILE A 109 4.77 3.19 1.87
CA ILE A 109 5.28 1.96 1.28
C ILE A 109 6.37 2.28 0.24
N ILE A 110 6.10 3.18 -0.72
CA ILE A 110 7.06 3.51 -1.80
C ILE A 110 8.35 4.12 -1.26
N HIS A 111 8.28 4.86 -0.15
CA HIS A 111 9.43 5.47 0.52
C HIS A 111 9.80 4.75 1.83
N SER A 112 9.56 3.45 1.89
CA SER A 112 9.88 2.67 3.08
C SER A 112 11.39 2.59 3.31
N PHE A 113 11.79 2.78 4.56
CA PHE A 113 13.13 2.51 5.09
C PHE A 113 13.22 1.06 5.60
N VAL A 114 12.15 0.61 6.28
CA VAL A 114 11.93 -0.81 6.58
C VAL A 114 10.78 -1.28 5.71
N PHE A 115 11.00 -2.40 5.02
CA PHE A 115 9.97 -3.17 4.35
C PHE A 115 10.23 -4.65 4.64
N ALA A 116 9.27 -5.36 5.20
CA ALA A 116 9.43 -6.77 5.56
C ALA A 116 8.09 -7.52 5.46
N PRO A 117 8.01 -8.56 4.62
CA PRO A 117 6.95 -9.56 4.73
C PRO A 117 6.97 -10.20 6.11
N VAL A 118 5.80 -10.33 6.75
CA VAL A 118 5.61 -11.01 8.03
C VAL A 118 5.03 -12.38 7.73
N ILE A 119 5.83 -13.40 7.97
CA ILE A 119 5.50 -14.80 7.73
C ILE A 119 5.29 -15.46 9.09
N SER A 120 4.21 -16.22 9.23
CA SER A 120 3.92 -16.99 10.45
C SER A 120 4.84 -18.21 10.59
N ASP A 121 4.83 -18.82 11.77
CA ASP A 121 5.59 -20.06 12.05
C ASP A 121 5.20 -21.23 11.13
N ILE A 122 4.02 -21.19 10.51
CA ILE A 122 3.53 -22.19 9.55
C ILE A 122 3.80 -21.79 8.09
N GLY A 123 4.63 -20.77 7.85
CA GLY A 123 5.07 -20.35 6.52
C GLY A 123 4.09 -19.47 5.74
N VAL A 124 3.00 -19.00 6.38
CA VAL A 124 1.95 -18.22 5.72
C VAL A 124 2.25 -16.73 5.81
N LEU A 125 2.08 -16.00 4.69
CA LEU A 125 2.17 -14.53 4.66
C LEU A 125 0.97 -13.91 5.40
N GLU A 126 1.23 -13.26 6.54
CA GLU A 126 0.19 -12.65 7.38
C GLU A 126 0.03 -11.15 7.13
N ALA A 127 1.16 -10.45 6.98
CA ALA A 127 1.17 -9.00 6.90
C ALA A 127 2.41 -8.48 6.19
N ILE A 128 2.40 -7.19 5.87
CA ILE A 128 3.57 -6.45 5.40
C ILE A 128 3.88 -5.39 6.44
N ALA A 129 5.06 -5.47 7.03
CA ALA A 129 5.57 -4.48 7.96
C ALA A 129 6.37 -3.42 7.20
N PHE A 130 6.10 -2.15 7.47
CA PHE A 130 6.80 -1.05 6.82
C PHE A 130 6.90 0.19 7.70
N THR A 131 7.92 1.00 7.47
CA THR A 131 8.00 2.36 8.01
C THR A 131 8.87 3.22 7.09
N SER A 132 8.63 4.52 7.06
CA SER A 132 9.41 5.46 6.24
C SER A 132 10.56 6.06 7.02
N ASP A 133 11.49 6.73 6.34
CA ASP A 133 12.60 7.43 6.99
C ASP A 133 12.16 8.46 8.06
N ILE A 134 11.00 9.10 7.82
CA ILE A 134 10.41 10.11 8.71
C ILE A 134 9.75 9.48 9.96
N ASP A 135 9.36 8.20 9.87
CA ASP A 135 8.56 7.52 10.89
C ASP A 135 9.29 6.39 11.60
N LYS A 136 10.47 5.96 11.12
CA LYS A 136 11.20 4.81 11.66
C LYS A 136 11.51 4.90 13.15
N ASN A 137 11.81 6.10 13.64
CA ASN A 137 12.07 6.34 15.07
C ASN A 137 10.78 6.62 15.87
N LYS A 138 9.60 6.43 15.29
CA LYS A 138 8.30 6.65 15.93
C LYS A 138 7.50 5.36 16.01
N LYS A 139 7.30 4.71 14.86
CA LYS A 139 6.47 3.50 14.77
C LYS A 139 6.74 2.67 13.51
N LEU A 140 6.39 1.39 13.62
CA LEU A 140 6.29 0.44 12.53
C LEU A 140 4.81 0.24 12.20
N TYR A 141 4.46 0.35 10.92
CA TYR A 141 3.14 0.02 10.41
C TYR A 141 3.11 -1.43 9.95
N LYS A 142 1.94 -2.06 10.07
CA LYS A 142 1.61 -3.36 9.49
C LYS A 142 0.27 -3.28 8.78
N ILE A 143 0.26 -3.68 7.51
CA ILE A 143 -0.96 -3.91 6.74
C ILE A 143 -1.16 -5.42 6.59
N SER A 144 -2.40 -5.90 6.77
CA SER A 144 -2.72 -7.32 6.55
C SER A 144 -2.43 -7.71 5.10
N ALA A 145 -1.86 -8.91 4.91
CA ALA A 145 -1.57 -9.44 3.58
C ALA A 145 -2.84 -9.71 2.76
N VAL A 146 -3.99 -9.86 3.43
CA VAL A 146 -5.31 -9.95 2.78
C VAL A 146 -5.80 -8.59 2.29
N ALA A 147 -5.49 -7.51 3.02
CA ALA A 147 -5.94 -6.17 2.66
C ALA A 147 -5.23 -5.61 1.42
N VAL A 148 -3.98 -6.01 1.17
CA VAL A 148 -3.21 -5.57 -0.01
C VAL A 148 -3.90 -5.94 -1.34
N PRO A 149 -4.23 -7.22 -1.62
CA PRO A 149 -4.89 -7.57 -2.87
C PRO A 149 -6.31 -6.98 -2.96
N GLU A 150 -7.04 -6.81 -1.86
CA GLU A 150 -8.34 -6.12 -1.87
C GLU A 150 -8.22 -4.67 -2.33
N LEU A 151 -7.18 -3.96 -1.87
CA LEU A 151 -6.89 -2.60 -2.35
C LEU A 151 -6.51 -2.62 -3.82
N PHE A 152 -5.66 -3.56 -4.24
CA PHE A 152 -5.24 -3.64 -5.64
C PHE A 152 -6.42 -3.93 -6.57
N GLU A 153 -7.34 -4.80 -6.17
CA GLU A 153 -8.58 -5.05 -6.90
C GLU A 153 -9.53 -3.87 -6.90
N LEU A 154 -9.67 -3.16 -5.79
CA LEU A 154 -10.47 -1.94 -5.71
C LEU A 154 -9.99 -0.93 -6.75
N PHE A 155 -8.69 -0.63 -6.79
CA PHE A 155 -8.14 0.36 -7.72
C PHE A 155 -8.00 -0.15 -9.16
N GLY A 156 -7.76 -1.45 -9.34
CA GLY A 156 -7.67 -2.07 -10.66
C GLY A 156 -9.02 -2.18 -11.36
N ASN A 157 -10.12 -2.34 -10.61
CA ASN A 157 -11.48 -2.42 -11.15
C ASN A 157 -12.27 -1.10 -11.01
N ASP A 158 -11.67 -0.03 -10.49
CA ASP A 158 -12.34 1.27 -10.38
C ASP A 158 -12.48 1.90 -11.77
N ASP A 159 -13.68 1.94 -12.32
CA ASP A 159 -13.95 2.56 -13.62
C ASP A 159 -14.69 3.89 -13.48
N VAL A 160 -14.11 4.94 -14.06
CA VAL A 160 -14.75 6.27 -14.05
C VAL A 160 -15.64 6.39 -15.28
N VAL A 161 -16.95 6.31 -15.09
CA VAL A 161 -17.94 6.40 -16.19
C VAL A 161 -18.40 7.84 -16.44
N ARG A 162 -18.23 8.72 -15.46
CA ARG A 162 -18.62 10.14 -15.56
C ARG A 162 -17.55 11.05 -14.97
N LEU A 163 -17.24 12.11 -15.72
CA LEU A 163 -16.36 13.19 -15.29
C LEU A 163 -17.10 14.52 -15.27
N VAL A 164 -16.94 15.25 -14.17
CA VAL A 164 -17.34 16.65 -14.06
C VAL A 164 -16.08 17.46 -13.85
N SER A 165 -15.88 18.50 -14.67
CA SER A 165 -14.77 19.42 -14.51
C SER A 165 -15.26 20.86 -14.42
N PHE A 166 -14.61 21.64 -13.57
CA PHE A 166 -14.89 23.07 -13.41
C PHE A 166 -13.60 23.79 -13.02
N ARG A 167 -13.52 25.10 -13.33
CA ARG A 167 -12.42 25.94 -12.85
C ARG A 167 -12.79 26.53 -11.51
N ASP A 168 -11.90 26.37 -10.54
CA ASP A 168 -12.03 27.04 -9.24
C ASP A 168 -12.00 28.57 -9.47
N PRO A 169 -13.02 29.32 -9.01
CA PRO A 169 -13.09 30.75 -9.25
C PRO A 169 -12.03 31.55 -8.46
N ASN A 170 -11.47 30.99 -7.39
CA ASN A 170 -10.48 31.66 -6.54
C ASN A 170 -9.05 31.34 -7.00
N THR A 171 -8.76 30.09 -7.36
CA THR A 171 -7.40 29.66 -7.73
C THR A 171 -7.17 29.57 -9.24
N GLY A 172 -8.24 29.53 -10.04
CA GLY A 172 -8.17 29.30 -11.49
C GLY A 172 -7.82 27.86 -11.88
N GLU A 173 -7.53 27.00 -10.90
CA GLU A 173 -7.16 25.60 -11.11
C GLU A 173 -8.35 24.80 -11.64
N MET A 174 -8.06 23.84 -12.51
CA MET A 174 -9.08 22.92 -13.02
C MET A 174 -9.28 21.79 -12.00
N LYS A 175 -10.51 21.64 -11.51
CA LYS A 175 -10.93 20.55 -10.62
C LYS A 175 -11.70 19.50 -11.41
N VAL A 176 -11.40 18.23 -11.15
CA VAL A 176 -12.08 17.08 -11.73
C VAL A 176 -12.68 16.24 -10.63
N SER A 177 -13.94 15.85 -10.79
CA SER A 177 -14.65 14.87 -9.97
C SER A 177 -15.06 13.70 -10.86
N GLY A 178 -14.83 12.48 -10.37
CA GLY A 178 -15.13 11.24 -11.06
C GLY A 178 -16.13 10.38 -10.29
N ALA A 179 -17.12 9.82 -10.99
CA ALA A 179 -18.11 8.91 -10.43
C ALA A 179 -18.18 7.60 -11.23
N PHE A 180 -18.55 6.53 -10.52
CA PHE A 180 -18.97 5.23 -11.08
C PHE A 180 -20.44 5.27 -11.49
#